data_AF-A0A6L3JPG9-F1
#
_entry.id   AF-A0A6L3JPG9-F1
#
_cell.length_a   1.000
_cell.length_b   1.000
_cell.length_c   1.000
_cell.angle_alpha   90.00
_cell.angle_beta   90.00
_cell.angle_gamma   90.00
#
_symmetry.space_group_name_H-M   'P 1'
#
loop_
_entity.id
_entity.type
_entity.pdbx_description
1 polymer ?
#
loop_
_entity_poly.entity_id
_entity_poly.type
_entity_poly.pdbx_seq_one_letter_code
_entity_poly.pdbx_strand_id
1 'polypeptide(L)'
;ARKVASYIKNHPNLPDDKIPYWDFDAPDIPAAPRDASAAAVMASGLIELSQLDKSKEGADWLELAEMQIRSLSSPEYLAEPETNGGFILKHSVGNYNKNSEVDVPLSYADYYYVEALLRLKKLQNEN
;
A
#
# COMPACT_ATOMS: atom_id res chain seq x y z
N ALA A 1 -13.73 9.90 -0.18
CA ALA A 1 -12.36 9.68 -0.66
C ALA A 1 -11.38 10.72 -0.10
N ARG A 2 -11.40 12.01 -0.52
CA ARG A 2 -10.43 13.05 -0.08
C ARG A 2 -10.16 13.11 1.44
N LYS A 3 -11.21 13.14 2.27
CA LYS A 3 -11.04 13.17 3.74
C LYS A 3 -10.28 11.96 4.29
N VAL A 4 -10.52 10.77 3.74
CA VAL A 4 -9.84 9.53 4.14
C VAL A 4 -8.39 9.53 3.65
N ALA A 5 -8.16 9.89 2.39
CA ALA A 5 -6.80 10.00 1.84
C ALA A 5 -5.96 11.03 2.61
N SER A 6 -6.56 12.17 2.97
CA SER A 6 -5.92 13.20 3.79
C SER A 6 -5.60 12.69 5.21
N TYR A 7 -6.50 11.94 5.83
CA TYR A 7 -6.25 11.30 7.12
C TYR A 7 -5.05 10.35 7.04
N ILE A 8 -5.03 9.44 6.06
CA ILE A 8 -3.94 8.47 5.88
C ILE A 8 -2.61 9.20 5.63
N LYS A 9 -2.57 10.10 4.64
CA LYS A 9 -1.36 10.83 4.23
C LYS A 9 -0.72 11.59 5.41
N ASN A 10 -1.55 12.18 6.27
CA ASN A 10 -1.12 13.02 7.38
C ASN A 10 -1.11 12.27 8.72
N HIS A 11 -1.32 10.95 8.72
CA HIS A 11 -1.35 10.18 9.97
C HIS A 11 0.06 10.18 10.59
N PRO A 12 0.22 10.54 11.88
CA PRO A 12 1.55 10.64 12.51
C PRO A 12 2.28 9.29 12.55
N ASN A 13 1.53 8.18 12.54
CA ASN A 13 2.07 6.82 12.52
C ASN A 13 2.16 6.22 11.10
N LEU A 14 1.91 7.00 10.04
CA LEU A 14 2.23 6.55 8.69
C LEU A 14 3.76 6.59 8.52
N PRO A 15 4.42 5.45 8.26
CA PRO A 15 5.87 5.40 8.26
C PRO A 15 6.50 6.08 7.05
N ASP A 16 7.83 6.25 7.09
CA ASP A 16 8.58 6.92 6.03
C ASP A 16 8.49 6.20 4.68
N ASP A 17 8.50 4.86 4.69
CA ASP A 17 8.29 3.99 3.52
C ASP A 17 6.85 3.99 2.98
N LYS A 18 5.92 4.65 3.68
CA LYS A 18 4.48 4.75 3.35
C LYS A 18 3.72 3.43 3.33
N ILE A 19 4.29 2.35 3.86
CA ILE A 19 3.58 1.09 4.10
C ILE A 19 2.99 1.14 5.51
N PRO A 20 1.66 1.10 5.68
CA PRO A 20 1.06 1.28 7.00
C PRO A 20 1.37 0.08 7.91
N TYR A 21 1.31 0.32 9.21
CA TYR A 21 1.12 -0.75 10.19
C TYR A 21 -0.26 -1.39 9.99
N TRP A 22 -0.46 -2.61 10.50
CA TRP A 22 -1.76 -3.30 10.46
C TRP A 22 -2.89 -2.49 11.15
N ASP A 23 -2.52 -1.69 12.16
CA ASP A 23 -3.38 -0.71 12.82
C ASP A 23 -2.55 0.55 13.09
N PHE A 24 -3.11 1.72 12.77
CA PHE A 24 -2.45 3.01 12.96
C PHE A 24 -2.27 3.40 14.43
N ASP A 25 -3.05 2.80 15.33
CA ASP A 25 -3.02 3.02 16.78
C ASP A 25 -2.48 1.80 17.55
N ALA A 26 -1.81 0.87 16.85
CA ALA A 26 -1.22 -0.31 17.47
C ALA A 26 -0.27 0.10 18.63
N PRO A 27 -0.44 -0.46 19.84
CA PRO A 27 0.27 -0.02 21.04
C PRO A 27 1.77 -0.36 21.03
N ASP A 28 2.17 -1.27 20.16
CA ASP A 28 3.53 -1.78 19.99
C ASP A 28 4.30 -1.10 18.85
N ILE A 29 3.75 -0.05 18.23
CA ILE A 29 4.51 0.80 17.29
C ILE A 29 5.79 1.32 17.98
N PRO A 30 6.99 1.15 17.37
CA PRO A 30 7.23 0.80 15.96
C PRO A 30 7.45 -0.69 15.66
N ALA A 31 7.35 -1.59 16.65
CA ALA A 31 7.51 -3.04 16.48
C ALA A 31 6.27 -3.75 15.91
N ALA A 32 5.12 -3.05 15.82
CA ALA A 32 3.91 -3.56 15.20
C ALA A 32 4.17 -4.02 13.74
N PRO A 33 3.54 -5.12 13.27
CA PRO A 33 3.73 -5.57 11.90
C PRO A 33 3.15 -4.59 10.89
N ARG A 34 3.78 -4.56 9.71
CA ARG A 34 3.32 -3.84 8.52
C ARG A 34 2.18 -4.60 7.85
N ASP A 35 1.35 -3.89 7.09
CA ASP A 35 0.37 -4.51 6.20
C ASP A 35 0.54 -4.02 4.76
N ALA A 36 1.27 -4.79 3.97
CA ALA A 36 1.48 -4.55 2.54
C ALA A 36 0.18 -4.59 1.74
N SER A 37 -0.82 -5.36 2.18
CA SER A 37 -2.12 -5.44 1.51
C SER A 37 -2.88 -4.11 1.58
N ALA A 38 -2.87 -3.45 2.75
CA ALA A 38 -3.42 -2.11 2.92
C ALA A 38 -2.70 -1.08 2.05
N ALA A 39 -1.36 -1.11 1.96
CA ALA A 39 -0.62 -0.24 1.05
C ALA A 39 -1.01 -0.45 -0.42
N ALA A 40 -1.17 -1.70 -0.86
CA ALA A 40 -1.57 -2.02 -2.24
C ALA A 40 -2.98 -1.47 -2.57
N VAL A 41 -3.94 -1.65 -1.66
CA VAL A 41 -5.30 -1.10 -1.78
C VAL A 41 -5.28 0.43 -1.82
N MET A 42 -4.51 1.06 -0.91
CA MET A 42 -4.35 2.51 -0.86
C MET A 42 -3.79 3.04 -2.18
N ALA A 43 -2.69 2.46 -2.68
CA ALA A 43 -2.06 2.89 -3.93
C ALA A 43 -3.04 2.83 -5.11
N SER A 44 -3.76 1.71 -5.28
CA SER A 44 -4.76 1.58 -6.35
C SER A 44 -5.87 2.64 -6.25
N GLY A 45 -6.40 2.88 -5.05
CA GLY A 45 -7.44 3.88 -4.81
C GLY A 45 -6.97 5.32 -4.96
N LEU A 46 -5.73 5.62 -4.56
CA LEU A 46 -5.13 6.95 -4.65
C LEU A 46 -4.82 7.35 -6.11
N ILE A 47 -4.42 6.40 -6.96
CA ILE A 47 -4.24 6.65 -8.41
C ILE A 47 -5.58 6.96 -9.09
N GLU A 48 -6.66 6.31 -8.68
CA GLU A 48 -8.00 6.66 -9.20
C GLU A 48 -8.44 8.03 -8.69
N LEU A 49 -8.21 8.31 -7.40
CA LEU A 49 -8.58 9.57 -6.79
C LEU A 49 -7.84 10.76 -7.42
N SER A 50 -6.54 10.61 -7.76
CA SER A 50 -5.76 11.67 -8.40
C SER A 50 -6.31 12.07 -9.76
N GLN A 51 -6.94 11.14 -10.49
CA GLN A 51 -7.58 11.43 -11.78
C GLN A 51 -8.94 12.11 -11.61
N LEU A 52 -9.68 11.80 -10.54
CA LEU A 52 -10.99 12.39 -10.26
C LEU A 52 -10.89 13.77 -9.59
N ASP A 53 -9.86 13.97 -8.76
CA ASP A 53 -9.65 15.21 -8.01
C ASP A 53 -8.87 16.25 -8.83
N LYS A 54 -9.59 17.18 -9.45
CA LYS A 54 -8.99 18.28 -10.24
C LYS A 54 -8.43 19.43 -9.40
N SER A 55 -8.42 19.30 -8.08
CA SER A 55 -7.79 20.28 -7.19
C SER A 55 -6.27 20.08 -7.12
N LYS A 56 -5.56 20.98 -6.42
CA LYS A 56 -4.11 20.84 -6.21
C LYS A 56 -3.73 19.58 -5.41
N GLU A 57 -4.65 19.07 -4.59
CA GLU A 57 -4.45 17.83 -3.80
C GLU A 57 -4.39 16.58 -4.68
N GLY A 58 -4.88 16.63 -5.93
CA GLY A 58 -4.83 15.49 -6.85
C GLY A 58 -3.41 14.95 -7.05
N ALA A 59 -2.42 15.85 -7.13
CA ALA A 59 -1.01 15.50 -7.23
C ALA A 59 -0.49 14.79 -5.98
N ASP A 60 -0.90 15.24 -4.79
CA ASP A 60 -0.51 14.63 -3.51
C ASP A 60 -0.98 13.17 -3.39
N TRP A 61 -2.15 12.84 -3.94
CA TRP A 61 -2.66 11.46 -3.94
C TRP A 61 -1.82 10.56 -4.83
N LEU A 62 -1.44 11.04 -6.01
CA LEU A 62 -0.58 10.30 -6.91
C LEU A 62 0.82 10.10 -6.31
N GLU A 63 1.40 11.14 -5.71
CA GLU A 63 2.70 11.07 -5.05
C GLU A 63 2.73 9.99 -3.96
N LEU A 64 1.73 9.97 -3.08
CA LEU A 64 1.63 8.96 -2.04
C LEU A 64 1.51 7.54 -2.63
N ALA A 65 0.70 7.37 -3.68
CA ALA A 65 0.55 6.08 -4.36
C ALA A 65 1.87 5.60 -4.99
N GLU A 66 2.61 6.49 -5.64
CA GLU A 66 3.92 6.18 -6.22
C GLU A 66 4.94 5.78 -5.14
N MET A 67 4.96 6.47 -3.99
CA MET A 67 5.82 6.09 -2.88
C MET A 67 5.48 4.68 -2.37
N GLN A 68 4.20 4.36 -2.21
CA GLN A 68 3.74 3.04 -1.79
C GLN A 68 4.15 1.96 -2.79
N ILE A 69 3.94 2.18 -4.09
CA ILE A 69 4.36 1.25 -5.14
C ILE A 69 5.87 1.04 -5.10
N ARG A 70 6.67 2.11 -4.99
CA ARG A 70 8.14 2.00 -4.91
C ARG A 70 8.59 1.15 -3.73
N SER A 71 7.99 1.34 -2.56
CA SER A 71 8.29 0.54 -1.37
C SER A 71 7.84 -0.91 -1.54
N LEU A 72 6.63 -1.16 -2.05
CA LEU A 72 6.13 -2.51 -2.36
C LEU A 72 6.99 -3.23 -3.41
N SER A 73 7.58 -2.50 -4.35
CA SER A 73 8.51 -3.02 -5.36
C SER A 73 9.96 -3.19 -4.87
N SER A 74 10.26 -2.84 -3.62
CA SER A 74 11.61 -3.00 -3.06
C SER A 74 11.85 -4.45 -2.60
N PRO A 75 13.12 -4.89 -2.44
CA PRO A 75 13.43 -6.24 -1.93
C PRO A 75 12.84 -6.54 -0.54
N GLU A 76 12.49 -5.51 0.24
CA GLU A 76 11.82 -5.66 1.54
C GLU A 76 10.43 -6.27 1.37
N TYR A 77 9.67 -5.88 0.35
CA TYR A 77 8.27 -6.30 0.17
C TYR A 77 8.05 -7.23 -1.03
N LEU A 78 8.79 -7.04 -2.12
CA LEU A 78 8.71 -7.86 -3.31
C LEU A 78 9.47 -9.17 -3.08
N ALA A 79 8.80 -10.29 -3.37
CA ALA A 79 9.45 -11.60 -3.34
C ALA A 79 10.42 -11.76 -4.51
N GLU A 80 11.55 -12.42 -4.26
CA GLU A 80 12.44 -12.87 -5.32
C GLU A 80 11.73 -13.95 -6.18
N PRO A 81 12.06 -14.07 -7.47
CA PRO A 81 11.48 -15.10 -8.33
C PRO A 81 11.61 -16.51 -7.73
N GLU A 82 10.58 -17.34 -7.92
CA GLU A 82 10.53 -18.73 -7.44
C GLU A 82 10.57 -18.88 -5.90
N THR A 83 10.34 -17.80 -5.15
CA THR A 83 10.22 -17.81 -3.69
C THR A 83 8.78 -17.55 -3.22
N ASN A 84 8.59 -17.38 -1.90
CA ASN A 84 7.33 -16.92 -1.28
C ASN A 84 6.07 -17.72 -1.68
N GLY A 85 6.20 -19.01 -2.01
CA GLY A 85 5.08 -19.86 -2.41
C GLY A 85 4.37 -19.43 -3.71
N GLY A 86 5.03 -18.60 -4.54
CA GLY A 86 4.46 -18.04 -5.77
C GLY A 86 3.70 -16.71 -5.58
N PHE A 87 3.64 -16.17 -4.36
CA PHE A 87 3.08 -14.85 -4.10
C PHE A 87 4.08 -13.73 -4.43
N ILE A 88 3.56 -12.59 -4.85
CA ILE A 88 4.34 -11.43 -5.29
C ILE A 88 4.83 -10.62 -4.08
N LEU A 89 3.94 -10.29 -3.15
CA LEU A 89 4.27 -9.47 -1.98
C LEU A 89 4.41 -10.29 -0.69
N LYS A 90 5.27 -9.79 0.20
CA LYS A 90 5.46 -10.23 1.58
C LYS A 90 4.74 -9.30 2.56
N HIS A 91 4.74 -9.64 3.84
CA HIS A 91 4.43 -8.73 4.96
C HIS A 91 3.02 -8.12 4.95
N SER A 92 1.98 -8.95 4.82
CA SER A 92 0.57 -8.53 5.03
C SER A 92 0.01 -9.08 6.35
N VAL A 93 -1.07 -8.47 6.84
CA VAL A 93 -1.77 -8.90 8.06
C VAL A 93 -3.27 -9.06 7.81
N GLY A 94 -3.80 -10.28 7.92
CA GLY A 94 -5.23 -10.57 7.76
C GLY A 94 -6.04 -10.38 9.05
N ASN A 95 -5.62 -11.02 10.16
CA ASN A 95 -6.31 -10.88 11.45
C ASN A 95 -5.35 -11.02 12.65
N TYR A 96 -4.77 -9.89 13.05
CA TYR A 96 -3.84 -9.81 14.17
C TYR A 96 -4.43 -10.32 15.49
N ASN A 97 -5.66 -9.88 15.83
CA ASN A 97 -6.32 -10.24 17.10
C ASN A 97 -6.60 -11.74 17.26
N LYS A 98 -6.67 -12.49 16.15
CA LYS A 98 -6.82 -13.95 16.16
C LYS A 98 -5.53 -14.70 15.85
N ASN A 99 -4.40 -13.99 15.75
CA ASN A 99 -3.11 -14.54 15.33
C ASN A 99 -3.22 -15.38 14.04
N SER A 100 -4.02 -14.87 13.08
CA SER A 100 -4.27 -15.53 11.80
C SER A 100 -3.76 -14.63 10.69
N GLU A 101 -2.94 -15.20 9.80
CA GLU A 101 -2.37 -14.48 8.66
C GLU A 101 -1.60 -13.23 9.10
N VAL A 102 -0.71 -13.36 10.08
CA VAL A 102 0.15 -12.26 10.56
C VAL A 102 1.53 -12.38 9.94
N ASP A 103 1.97 -11.34 9.23
CA ASP A 103 3.25 -11.27 8.54
C ASP A 103 3.44 -12.38 7.49
N VAL A 104 2.45 -12.50 6.60
CA VAL A 104 2.39 -13.51 5.54
C VAL A 104 2.02 -12.89 4.19
N PRO A 105 2.29 -13.55 3.05
CA PRO A 105 1.70 -13.15 1.78
C PRO A 105 0.18 -13.36 1.76
N LEU A 106 -0.54 -12.50 1.04
CA LEU A 106 -1.99 -12.56 0.87
C LEU A 106 -2.38 -12.30 -0.59
N SER A 107 -3.24 -13.14 -1.16
CA SER A 107 -3.59 -13.09 -2.59
C SER A 107 -4.22 -11.76 -3.03
N TYR A 108 -4.97 -11.11 -2.13
CA TYR A 108 -5.54 -9.79 -2.40
C TYR A 108 -4.50 -8.67 -2.37
N ALA A 109 -3.39 -8.82 -1.63
CA ALA A 109 -2.27 -7.88 -1.70
C ALA A 109 -1.69 -7.87 -3.12
N ASP A 110 -1.42 -9.06 -3.66
CA ASP A 110 -0.90 -9.24 -5.02
C ASP A 110 -1.85 -8.68 -6.08
N TYR A 111 -3.15 -8.94 -5.95
CA TYR A 111 -4.17 -8.41 -6.85
C TYR A 111 -4.15 -6.88 -6.91
N TYR A 112 -4.25 -6.20 -5.76
CA TYR A 112 -4.30 -4.74 -5.73
C TYR A 112 -2.96 -4.11 -6.10
N TYR A 113 -1.84 -4.78 -5.84
CA TYR A 113 -0.53 -4.32 -6.26
C TYR A 113 -0.39 -4.33 -7.78
N VAL A 114 -0.77 -5.43 -8.44
CA VAL A 114 -0.79 -5.50 -9.91
C VAL A 114 -1.78 -4.51 -10.50
N GLU A 115 -2.96 -4.34 -9.88
CA GLU A 115 -3.93 -3.32 -10.29
C GLU A 115 -3.32 -1.91 -10.22
N ALA A 116 -2.67 -1.56 -9.12
CA ALA A 116 -2.03 -0.26 -8.93
C ALA A 116 -0.92 -0.02 -9.97
N LEU A 117 -0.08 -1.03 -10.26
CA LEU A 117 0.93 -0.96 -11.31
C LEU A 117 0.31 -0.73 -12.70
N LEU A 118 -0.78 -1.42 -13.03
CA LEU A 118 -1.48 -1.27 -14.31
C LEU A 118 -2.13 0.12 -14.44
N ARG A 119 -2.74 0.63 -13.36
CA ARG A 119 -3.32 2.00 -13.33
C ARG A 119 -2.24 3.06 -13.52
N LEU A 120 -1.11 2.94 -12.80
CA LEU A 120 0.01 3.87 -12.92
C LEU A 120 0.60 3.85 -14.33
N LYS A 121 0.84 2.66 -14.89
CA LYS A 121 1.33 2.49 -16.26
C LYS A 121 0.40 3.12 -17.29
N LYS A 122 -0.92 2.95 -17.13
CA LYS A 122 -1.92 3.58 -18.02
C LYS A 122 -1.81 5.09 -17.96
N LEU A 123 -1.79 5.67 -16.76
CA LEU A 123 -1.68 7.11 -16.55
C LEU A 123 -0.39 7.69 -17.15
N GLN A 124 0.74 6.97 -17.08
CA GLN A 124 2.01 7.39 -17.66
C GLN A 124 2.05 7.31 -19.19
N ASN A 125 1.25 6.43 -19.81
CA ASN A 125 1.19 6.31 -21.27
C ASN A 125 0.19 7.28 -21.92
N GLU A 126 -0.74 7.83 -21.13
CA GLU A 126 -1.75 8.81 -21.60
C GLU A 126 -1.28 10.27 -21.47
N ASN A 127 -0.17 10.51 -20.77
CA ASN A 127 0.52 11.81 -20.66
C ASN A 127 1.73 11.88 -21.59
#